data_AF-A0A4Q3G4G8-F1
#
_entry.id   AF-A0A4Q3G4G8-F1
#
_cell.length_a   1.000
_cell.length_b   1.000
_cell.length_c   1.000
_cell.angle_alpha   90.00
_cell.angle_beta   90.00
_cell.angle_gamma   90.00
#
_symmetry.space_group_name_H-M   'P 1'
#
loop_
_entity.id
_entity.type
_entity.pdbx_description
1 polymer ?
#
loop_
_entity_poly.entity_id
_entity_poly.type
_entity_poly.pdbx_seq_one_letter_code
_entity_poly.pdbx_strand_id
1 'polypeptide(L)'
;NKSARDKWDDSRPEFREQWAKRFGAWPSEKGNPYEGHHIRDLWHGGNPTDWDNIVPFPKDIHQTLFKLYNQCYANAPPWTSVGTDYPYGE
;
A
#
# COMPACT_ATOMS: atom_id res chain seq x y z
N ASN A 1 0.53 10.28 11.57
CA ASN A 1 1.99 10.27 11.31
C ASN A 1 2.36 11.19 10.14
N LYS A 2 2.38 12.52 10.34
CA LYS A 2 2.67 13.50 9.27
C LYS A 2 4.07 13.33 8.67
N SER A 3 5.07 13.06 9.51
CA SER A 3 6.46 12.87 9.11
C SER A 3 6.66 11.72 8.10
N ALA A 4 6.05 10.56 8.32
CA ALA A 4 6.16 9.44 7.37
C ALA A 4 5.47 9.73 6.03
N ARG A 5 4.36 10.48 6.05
CA ARG A 5 3.64 10.90 4.83
C ARG A 5 4.48 11.88 4.01
N ASP A 6 5.03 12.89 4.67
CA ASP A 6 5.92 13.87 4.04
C ASP A 6 7.14 13.16 3.41
N LYS A 7 7.77 12.23 4.15
CA LYS A 7 8.88 11.42 3.62
C LYS A 7 8.51 10.62 2.37
N TRP A 8 7.30 10.02 2.34
CA TRP A 8 6.84 9.33 1.15
C TRP A 8 6.62 10.29 -0.02
N ASP A 9 5.96 11.43 0.20
CA ASP A 9 5.70 12.39 -0.87
C ASP A 9 7.00 12.93 -1.49
N ASP A 10 8.03 13.15 -0.67
CA ASP A 10 9.36 13.58 -1.12
C ASP A 10 10.10 12.48 -1.89
N SER A 11 10.01 11.23 -1.43
CA SER A 11 10.79 10.10 -2.00
C SER A 11 10.11 9.40 -3.18
N ARG A 12 8.78 9.55 -3.33
CA ARG A 12 7.97 8.82 -4.31
C ARG A 12 8.44 8.97 -5.76
N PRO A 13 8.89 10.14 -6.25
CA PRO A 13 9.42 10.25 -7.60
C PRO A 13 10.62 9.34 -7.85
N GLU A 14 11.60 9.37 -6.95
CA GLU A 14 12.81 8.53 -7.04
C GLU A 14 12.45 7.05 -6.90
N PHE A 15 11.58 6.71 -5.94
CA PHE A 15 11.12 5.34 -5.76
C PHE A 15 10.50 4.78 -7.06
N ARG A 16 9.66 5.56 -7.73
CA ARG A 16 9.04 5.16 -9.01
C ARG A 16 10.06 5.02 -10.13
N GLU A 17 11.10 5.85 -10.16
CA GLU A 17 12.21 5.72 -11.11
C GLU A 17 12.97 4.41 -10.88
N GLN A 18 13.33 4.11 -9.63
CA GLN A 18 14.01 2.86 -9.29
C GLN A 18 13.12 1.65 -9.57
N TRP A 19 11.83 1.73 -9.28
CA TRP A 19 10.84 0.70 -9.61
C TRP A 19 10.84 0.41 -11.11
N ALA A 20 10.83 1.47 -11.92
CA ALA A 20 10.83 1.36 -13.37
C ALA A 20 12.03 0.59 -13.91
N LYS A 21 13.20 0.73 -13.28
CA LYS A 21 14.42 -0.01 -13.63
C LYS A 21 14.30 -1.50 -13.38
N ARG A 22 13.49 -1.92 -12.40
CA ARG A 22 13.37 -3.34 -11.98
C ARG A 22 12.16 -4.05 -12.59
N PHE A 23 11.02 -3.37 -12.66
CA PHE A 23 9.72 -3.99 -12.99
C PHE A 23 9.05 -3.38 -14.23
N GLY A 24 9.69 -2.39 -14.86
CA GLY A 24 9.05 -1.58 -15.89
C GLY A 24 8.23 -0.43 -15.31
N ALA A 25 7.74 0.44 -16.19
CA ALA A 25 7.12 1.70 -15.82
C ALA A 25 6.07 1.55 -14.71
N TRP A 26 6.10 2.48 -13.74
CA TRP A 26 5.06 2.55 -12.72
C TRP A 26 3.68 2.65 -13.40
N PRO A 27 2.71 1.80 -13.03
CA PRO A 27 1.45 1.74 -13.73
C PRO A 27 0.66 3.04 -13.56
N SER A 28 -0.15 3.35 -14.58
CA SER A 28 -0.97 4.56 -14.62
C SER A 28 -2.29 4.29 -15.33
N GLU A 29 -3.30 5.08 -15.02
CA GLU A 29 -4.59 5.09 -15.72
C GLU A 29 -4.89 6.50 -16.21
N LYS A 30 -5.14 6.65 -17.52
CA LYS A 30 -5.45 7.94 -18.17
C LYS A 30 -4.41 9.03 -17.83
N GLY A 31 -3.14 8.65 -17.77
CA GLY A 31 -2.03 9.55 -17.45
C GLY A 31 -1.83 9.83 -15.95
N ASN A 32 -2.69 9.32 -15.07
CA ASN A 32 -2.52 9.44 -13.62
C ASN A 32 -1.78 8.21 -13.07
N PRO A 33 -0.61 8.38 -12.43
CA PRO A 33 0.10 7.27 -11.80
C PRO A 33 -0.75 6.61 -10.70
N TYR A 34 -0.66 5.29 -10.58
CA TYR A 34 -1.28 4.56 -9.49
C TYR A 34 -0.76 5.04 -8.14
N GLU A 35 -1.60 4.96 -7.11
CA GLU A 35 -1.22 5.28 -5.74
C GLU A 35 -0.26 4.20 -5.23
N GLY A 36 0.76 4.61 -4.46
CA GLY A 36 1.61 3.65 -3.76
C GLY A 36 0.95 3.26 -2.45
N HIS A 37 0.33 2.10 -2.41
CA HIS A 37 -0.29 1.57 -1.20
C HIS A 37 0.76 0.98 -0.28
N HIS A 38 0.78 1.40 0.99
CA HIS A 38 1.62 0.79 2.01
C HIS A 38 0.88 -0.38 2.67
N ILE A 39 1.37 -1.61 2.50
CA ILE A 39 0.79 -2.83 3.09
C ILE A 39 0.80 -2.70 4.62
N ARG A 40 1.94 -2.30 5.18
CA ARG A 40 2.08 -1.81 6.55
C ARG A 40 1.87 -0.31 6.51
N ASP A 41 0.71 0.13 7.00
CA ASP A 41 0.31 1.53 6.99
C ASP A 41 1.31 2.48 7.70
N LEU A 42 1.44 3.69 7.14
CA LEU A 42 2.32 4.74 7.65
C LEU A 42 1.91 5.26 9.04
N TRP A 43 0.61 5.28 9.34
CA TRP A 43 0.12 5.74 10.64
C TRP A 43 0.62 4.86 11.79
N HIS A 44 0.81 3.56 11.54
CA HIS A 44 1.25 2.57 12.52
C HIS A 44 2.73 2.17 12.37
N GLY A 45 3.55 3.05 11.79
CA GLY A 45 5.02 2.88 11.75
C GLY A 45 5.54 2.12 10.52
N GLY A 46 4.70 1.91 9.50
CA GLY A 46 5.15 1.39 8.22
C GLY A 46 6.26 2.23 7.61
N ASN A 47 7.27 1.56 7.05
CA ASN A 47 8.38 2.24 6.38
C ASN A 47 7.89 2.83 5.05
N PRO A 48 8.03 4.15 4.83
CA PRO A 48 7.48 4.82 3.65
C PRO A 48 8.16 4.47 2.34
N THR A 49 9.35 3.85 2.36
CA THR A 49 10.16 3.56 1.17
C THR A 49 10.66 2.11 1.13
N ASP A 50 10.06 1.23 1.92
CA ASP A 50 10.39 -0.20 1.91
C ASP A 50 9.79 -0.88 0.67
N TRP A 51 10.64 -1.54 -0.11
CA TRP A 51 10.27 -2.19 -1.38
C TRP A 51 9.25 -3.29 -1.21
N ASP A 52 9.31 -4.02 -0.09
CA ASP A 52 8.36 -5.09 0.20
C ASP A 52 7.09 -4.57 0.87
N ASN A 53 6.97 -3.24 1.02
CA ASN A 53 5.85 -2.58 1.67
C ASN A 53 4.96 -1.78 0.71
N ILE A 54 5.38 -1.56 -0.54
CA ILE A 54 4.69 -0.62 -1.45
C ILE A 54 4.21 -1.35 -2.70
N VAL A 55 2.91 -1.26 -2.96
CA VAL A 55 2.27 -1.85 -4.15
C VAL A 55 1.46 -0.79 -4.89
N PRO A 56 1.59 -0.68 -6.22
CA PRO A 56 0.76 0.24 -7.00
C PRO A 56 -0.69 -0.24 -7.06
N PHE A 57 -1.64 0.63 -6.71
CA PHE A 57 -3.07 0.39 -6.93
C PHE A 57 -3.76 1.55 -7.64
N PRO A 58 -4.78 1.26 -8.48
CA PRO A 58 -5.75 2.26 -8.91
C PRO A 58 -6.32 3.02 -7.70
N LYS A 59 -6.67 4.29 -7.91
CA LYS A 59 -7.10 5.18 -6.82
C LYS A 59 -8.33 4.63 -6.08
N ASP A 60 -9.31 4.12 -6.79
CA ASP A 60 -10.54 3.54 -6.25
C ASP A 60 -10.27 2.29 -5.41
N ILE A 61 -9.38 1.40 -5.86
CA ILE A 61 -8.93 0.24 -5.10
C ILE A 61 -8.16 0.67 -3.86
N HIS A 62 -7.22 1.62 -3.99
CA HIS A 62 -6.46 2.16 -2.88
C HIS A 62 -7.38 2.73 -1.77
N GLN A 63 -8.41 3.49 -2.16
CA GLN A 63 -9.38 4.03 -1.21
C GLN A 63 -10.26 2.94 -0.56
N THR A 64 -10.55 1.87 -1.30
CA THR A 64 -11.29 0.72 -0.77
C THR A 64 -10.47 -0.03 0.28
N LEU A 65 -9.21 -0.33 -0.03
CA LEU A 65 -8.27 -0.97 0.90
C LEU A 65 -8.09 -0.15 2.19
N PHE A 66 -7.95 1.17 2.07
CA PHE A 66 -7.84 2.05 3.24
C PHE A 66 -9.03 1.93 4.20
N LYS A 67 -10.27 1.85 3.67
CA LYS A 67 -11.48 1.68 4.50
C LYS A 67 -11.54 0.31 5.19
N LEU A 68 -11.07 -0.74 4.51
CA LEU A 68 -10.99 -2.09 5.08
C LEU A 68 -9.93 -2.19 6.18
N TYR A 69 -8.86 -1.42 6.08
CA TYR A 69 -7.78 -1.40 7.06
C TYR A 69 -8.27 -0.97 8.46
N ASN A 70 -9.24 -0.06 8.53
CA ASN A 70 -9.90 0.29 9.79
C ASN A 70 -10.56 -0.91 10.47
N GLN A 71 -11.02 -1.90 9.70
CA GLN A 71 -11.63 -3.10 10.24
C GLN A 71 -10.58 -4.05 10.85
N CYS A 72 -9.38 -4.11 10.26
CA CYS A 72 -8.24 -4.85 10.82
C CYS A 72 -7.88 -4.35 12.24
N TYR A 73 -7.94 -3.05 12.45
CA TYR A 73 -7.68 -2.43 13.76
C TYR A 73 -8.89 -2.32 14.69
N ALA A 74 -10.10 -2.67 14.22
CA ALA A 74 -11.29 -2.63 15.06
C ALA A 74 -11.27 -3.67 16.19
N ASN A 75 -10.29 -4.59 16.17
CA ASN A 75 -10.13 -5.67 17.15
C ASN A 75 -11.44 -6.48 17.34
N ALA A 76 -12.13 -6.73 16.22
CA ALA A 76 -13.38 -7.46 16.18
C ALA A 76 -13.31 -8.58 15.12
N PRO A 77 -14.07 -9.68 15.30
CA PRO A 77 -14.23 -10.69 14.25
C PRO A 77 -14.73 -10.07 12.93
N PRO A 78 -14.27 -10.54 11.76
CA PRO A 78 -13.37 -11.69 11.56
C PRO A 78 -11.87 -11.35 11.69
N TRP A 79 -11.49 -10.09 11.87
CA TRP A 79 -10.10 -9.62 11.78
C TRP A 79 -9.20 -10.03 12.94
N THR A 80 -9.79 -10.51 14.03
CA THR A 80 -9.09 -11.11 15.18
C THR A 80 -8.93 -12.64 15.05
N SER A 81 -9.45 -13.23 13.98
CA SER A 81 -9.38 -14.68 13.76
C SER A 81 -8.18 -15.03 12.87
N VAL A 82 -7.55 -16.18 13.13
CA VAL A 82 -6.55 -16.74 12.22
C VAL A 82 -7.24 -17.05 10.89
N GLY A 83 -6.65 -16.58 9.78
CA GLY A 83 -7.15 -16.86 8.44
C GLY A 83 -7.05 -18.34 8.08
N THR A 84 -7.75 -18.76 7.03
CA THR A 84 -7.64 -20.13 6.50
C THR A 84 -6.25 -20.37 5.90
N ASP A 85 -5.79 -21.61 5.89
CA ASP A 85 -4.49 -21.96 5.28
C ASP A 85 -4.41 -21.62 3.78
N TYR A 86 -5.54 -21.65 3.07
CA TYR A 86 -5.63 -21.42 1.62
C TYR A 86 -6.71 -20.37 1.26
N PRO A 87 -6.47 -19.07 1.56
CA PRO A 87 -7.49 -18.02 1.43
C PRO A 87 -7.88 -17.69 -0.02
N TYR A 88 -7.14 -18.19 -1.01
CA TYR A 88 -7.36 -17.95 -2.43
C TYR A 88 -7.55 -19.24 -3.25
N GLY A 89 -7.76 -20.38 -2.59
CA GLY A 89 -7.89 -21.70 -3.22
C GLY A 89 -6.71 -22.64 -2.91
N GLU A 90 -6.95 -23.94 -3.11
CA GLU A 90 -5.94 -25.02 -3.00
C GLU A 90 -4.86 -24.93 -4.08
#